data_AF-A0A8J6WT26-F1
#
_entry.id   AF-A0A8J6WT26-F1
#
_cell.length_a   1.000
_cell.length_b   1.000
_cell.length_c   1.000
_cell.angle_alpha   90.00
_cell.angle_beta   90.00
_cell.angle_gamma   90.00
#
_symmetry.space_group_name_H-M   'P 1'
#
loop_
_entity.id
_entity.type
_entity.pdbx_description
1 polymer ?
#
loop_
_entity_poly.entity_id
_entity_poly.type
_entity_poly.pdbx_seq_one_letter_code
_entity_poly.pdbx_strand_id
1 'polypeptide(L)'
;MPKLGLAKLGIFLVLLVVLLSSSYLLADLLQSHALAAEHAQFTTGDFRLRSYLKTSHPTFLSSPEGRRFFNRSMQSCTSLEAGKIYRFVDGVDTCVTPMTDQEISQTLNDPFAAAILRKGLFPNSVDAIATTVAGSGLNLQQANYLVGEGSQIPTTIASREEPRNLRYVLTWGTSQTSAQILLSAASGGNSSFLQVVAWNPQSNKYNFYEFREQVGETSGASTKVWSWAGDSAMAQTGQSIGQGCFDCHRNGVVIMKELAPPWNNWHSQLARISPLVVPLTVAQEKFFNKLSGAQDLEQVVRGGFQTYYRNWLRARFKTQGGTVQLSDVNQMLRHLITNTTINLTSTQIQSDGANTSPANSDVSGIPNDFFLWDSALKTGLSLSYTIPPITFKRQDYDNYLNTHNFKLVQSDFTQPNGSPLYKQNGSTYFSFFLPVPAAEDLFMLTQMRSNKIVNDKFIAALLMVDFKNPVFSEKRSSLQQYADQITTGTITNGVSSVPTDFADKVRTVAAGQRTCDPTNFDQCTAEQQFLKTWDLPDDQWKTVVQRQIQSYLDEFKTIAATEQLDRLMRLNVKRQAQFQSWPTIQNLDEFSLLLPQTDLLR
;
A
#
# COMPACT_ATOMS: atom_id res chain seq x y z
N MET A 1 7.66 42.70 40.52
CA MET A 1 8.04 42.97 39.11
C MET A 1 9.01 44.16 39.08
N PRO A 2 10.29 43.98 38.73
CA PRO A 2 11.21 45.12 38.64
C PRO A 2 11.06 45.81 37.27
N LYS A 3 10.97 47.14 37.28
CA LYS A 3 10.94 47.98 36.07
C LYS A 3 12.31 47.95 35.41
N LEU A 4 12.44 47.27 34.27
CA LEU A 4 13.60 47.42 33.39
C LEU A 4 13.51 48.81 32.73
N GLY A 5 14.51 49.67 32.97
CA GLY A 5 14.57 51.01 32.38
C GLY A 5 14.76 50.96 30.86
N LEU A 6 14.04 51.83 30.15
CA LEU A 6 14.00 51.96 28.67
C LEU A 6 15.39 52.01 28.00
N ALA A 7 16.43 52.50 28.70
CA ALA A 7 17.79 52.53 28.17
C ALA A 7 18.42 51.12 27.97
N LYS A 8 18.03 50.12 28.77
CA LYS A 8 18.53 48.74 28.61
C LYS A 8 17.84 47.97 27.49
N LEU A 9 16.62 48.37 27.11
CA LEU A 9 15.89 47.78 25.99
C LEU A 9 16.50 48.20 24.63
N GLY A 10 16.96 49.45 24.52
CA GLY A 10 17.58 49.97 23.29
C GLY A 10 18.91 49.29 22.95
N ILE A 11 19.76 49.02 23.95
CA ILE A 11 21.06 48.36 23.74
C ILE A 11 20.87 46.90 23.31
N PHE A 12 19.86 46.21 23.87
CA PHE A 12 19.56 44.82 23.49
C PHE A 12 19.03 44.71 22.07
N LEU A 13 18.24 45.68 21.61
CA LEU A 13 17.70 45.69 20.24
C LEU A 13 18.78 45.92 19.18
N VAL A 14 19.75 46.80 19.47
CA VAL A 14 20.88 47.08 18.55
C VAL A 14 21.82 45.89 18.45
N LEU A 15 22.11 45.21 19.57
CA LEU A 15 22.94 43.99 19.54
C LEU A 15 22.27 42.85 18.76
N LEU A 16 20.94 42.70 18.87
CA LEU A 16 20.19 41.68 18.15
C LEU A 16 20.21 41.91 16.63
N VAL A 17 20.10 43.17 16.19
CA VAL A 17 20.14 43.53 14.76
C VAL A 17 21.54 43.31 14.17
N VAL A 18 22.61 43.60 14.93
CA VAL A 18 24.00 43.35 14.49
C VAL A 18 24.33 41.86 14.43
N LEU A 19 23.83 41.07 15.38
CA LEU A 19 23.99 39.60 15.36
C LEU A 19 23.19 38.94 14.23
N LEU A 20 21.98 39.41 13.93
CA LEU A 20 21.17 38.88 12.83
C LEU A 20 21.75 39.25 11.46
N SER A 21 22.22 40.49 11.26
CA SER A 21 22.78 40.93 9.98
C SER A 21 24.14 40.30 9.65
N SER A 22 24.97 40.00 10.66
CA SER A 22 26.25 39.29 10.45
C SER A 22 26.07 37.80 10.14
N SER A 23 25.01 37.16 10.61
CA SER A 23 24.69 35.76 10.26
C SER A 23 24.18 35.57 8.83
N TYR A 24 23.50 36.56 8.23
CA TYR A 24 23.05 36.49 6.84
C TYR A 24 24.20 36.68 5.84
N LEU A 25 25.12 37.61 6.11
CA LEU A 25 26.28 37.87 5.25
C LEU A 25 27.29 36.71 5.22
N LEU A 26 27.47 35.99 6.33
CA LEU A 26 28.31 34.78 6.38
C LEU A 26 27.64 33.57 5.70
N ALA A 27 26.31 33.48 5.70
CA ALA A 27 25.59 32.44 4.99
C ALA A 27 25.66 32.60 3.46
N ASP A 28 25.57 33.83 2.95
CA ASP A 28 25.68 34.13 1.52
C ASP A 28 27.12 33.97 0.97
N LEU A 29 28.13 34.28 1.79
CA LEU A 29 29.55 34.07 1.43
C LEU A 29 29.97 32.60 1.46
N LEU A 30 29.33 31.75 2.26
CA LEU A 30 29.57 30.29 2.26
C LEU A 30 28.75 29.55 1.18
N GLN A 31 27.62 30.09 0.72
CA GLN A 31 26.85 29.52 -0.39
C GLN A 31 27.47 29.79 -1.77
N SER A 32 28.27 30.84 -1.92
CA SER A 32 28.78 31.29 -3.22
C SER A 32 30.11 30.66 -3.67
N HIS A 33 30.70 29.74 -2.89
CA HIS A 33 31.97 29.06 -3.24
C HIS A 33 31.86 27.54 -3.41
N ALA A 34 30.65 26.98 -3.51
CA ALA A 34 30.42 25.56 -3.83
C ALA A 34 29.90 25.32 -5.27
N LEU A 35 29.99 26.32 -6.15
CA LEU A 35 29.48 26.25 -7.52
C LEU A 35 30.63 26.09 -8.52
N ALA A 36 31.11 24.85 -8.68
CA ALA A 36 31.70 24.32 -9.92
C ALA A 36 32.14 22.86 -9.70
N ALA A 37 31.19 21.98 -9.40
CA ALA A 37 31.36 20.57 -9.69
C ALA A 37 30.27 20.21 -10.70
N GLU A 38 30.68 19.76 -11.89
CA GLU A 38 29.77 19.13 -12.85
C GLU A 38 28.86 18.18 -12.09
N HIS A 39 27.56 18.49 -12.09
CA HIS A 39 26.56 17.64 -11.49
C HIS A 39 26.52 16.36 -12.34
N ALA A 40 27.24 15.33 -11.89
CA ALA A 40 26.95 13.98 -12.32
C ALA A 40 25.47 13.74 -11.99
N GLN A 41 24.63 13.68 -13.03
CA GLN A 41 23.21 13.35 -12.91
C GLN A 41 23.09 11.91 -12.41
N PHE A 42 23.22 11.72 -11.10
CA PHE A 42 22.77 10.48 -10.49
C PHE A 42 21.27 10.57 -10.28
N THR A 43 20.59 9.58 -10.83
CA THR A 43 19.13 9.49 -10.89
C THR A 43 18.55 9.46 -9.49
N THR A 44 17.70 10.43 -9.16
CA THR A 44 16.78 10.35 -8.02
C THR A 44 15.87 9.14 -8.22
N GLY A 45 16.31 7.97 -7.74
CA GLY A 45 15.61 6.68 -7.85
C GLY A 45 14.95 6.45 -9.21
N ASP A 46 15.70 6.03 -10.22
CA ASP A 46 15.08 5.65 -11.49
C ASP A 46 14.24 4.37 -11.29
N PHE A 47 12.96 4.58 -11.01
CA PHE A 47 11.97 3.53 -10.75
C PHE A 47 11.83 2.60 -11.96
N ARG A 48 12.01 3.13 -13.18
CA ARG A 48 12.14 2.32 -14.38
C ARG A 48 13.43 1.54 -14.36
N LEU A 49 14.55 2.09 -13.92
CA LEU A 49 15.81 1.34 -13.82
C LEU A 49 15.66 0.11 -12.92
N ARG A 50 14.82 0.06 -11.88
CA ARG A 50 14.58 -1.20 -11.14
C ARG A 50 13.72 -2.20 -11.91
N SER A 51 12.63 -1.77 -12.55
CA SER A 51 11.82 -2.65 -13.40
C SER A 51 12.62 -3.14 -14.61
N TYR A 52 13.46 -2.28 -15.17
CA TYR A 52 14.34 -2.47 -16.32
C TYR A 52 15.60 -3.27 -15.97
N LEU A 53 16.20 -3.04 -14.81
CA LEU A 53 17.31 -3.83 -14.25
C LEU A 53 16.78 -5.19 -13.85
N LYS A 54 15.60 -5.29 -13.22
CA LYS A 54 14.90 -6.57 -13.04
C LYS A 54 14.75 -7.23 -14.40
N THR A 55 14.25 -6.57 -15.44
CA THR A 55 14.12 -7.15 -16.79
C THR A 55 15.40 -7.34 -17.58
N SER A 56 16.57 -6.94 -17.07
CA SER A 56 17.88 -7.19 -17.67
C SER A 56 18.84 -7.96 -16.74
N HIS A 57 18.39 -8.32 -15.53
CA HIS A 57 19.18 -9.03 -14.53
C HIS A 57 19.31 -10.49 -14.93
N PRO A 58 20.51 -11.11 -14.90
CA PRO A 58 20.71 -12.52 -15.30
C PRO A 58 19.72 -13.48 -14.61
N THR A 59 19.46 -13.26 -13.32
CA THR A 59 18.52 -14.07 -12.53
C THR A 59 17.07 -13.96 -13.03
N PHE A 60 16.59 -12.76 -13.34
CA PHE A 60 15.25 -12.58 -13.91
C PHE A 60 15.20 -13.09 -15.35
N LEU A 61 16.19 -12.78 -16.19
CA LEU A 61 16.27 -13.26 -17.56
C LEU A 61 16.24 -14.80 -17.64
N SER A 62 16.83 -15.47 -16.65
CA SER A 62 16.79 -16.92 -16.50
C SER A 62 15.46 -17.46 -15.94
N SER A 63 14.64 -16.61 -15.30
CA SER A 63 13.34 -16.95 -14.73
C SER A 63 12.27 -17.18 -15.82
N PRO A 64 11.18 -17.89 -15.51
CA PRO A 64 10.05 -18.02 -16.43
C PRO A 64 9.48 -16.67 -16.87
N GLU A 65 9.46 -15.66 -15.99
CA GLU A 65 9.03 -14.30 -16.33
C GLU A 65 10.00 -13.60 -17.30
N GLY A 66 11.32 -13.69 -17.07
CA GLY A 66 12.29 -13.04 -17.97
C GLY A 66 12.40 -13.69 -19.34
N ARG A 67 12.18 -15.00 -19.46
CA ARG A 67 12.06 -15.66 -20.77
C ARG A 67 10.82 -15.19 -21.54
N ARG A 68 9.69 -14.97 -20.85
CA ARG A 68 8.49 -14.38 -21.48
C ARG A 68 8.72 -12.93 -21.90
N PHE A 69 9.45 -12.15 -21.10
CA PHE A 69 9.82 -10.78 -21.43
C PHE A 69 10.70 -10.70 -22.69
N PHE A 70 11.76 -11.51 -22.76
CA PHE A 70 12.64 -11.57 -23.95
C PHE A 70 11.93 -12.01 -25.22
N ASN A 71 11.01 -12.97 -25.13
CA ASN A 71 10.25 -13.40 -26.32
C ASN A 71 9.28 -12.32 -26.82
N ARG A 72 8.84 -11.38 -25.96
CA ARG A 72 8.02 -10.22 -26.36
C ARG A 72 8.85 -9.11 -27.05
N SER A 73 10.13 -8.96 -26.70
CA SER A 73 10.98 -7.88 -27.24
C SER A 73 11.48 -8.11 -28.68
N MET A 74 11.15 -9.24 -29.31
CA MET A 74 11.53 -9.55 -30.71
C MET A 74 10.43 -9.27 -31.74
N GLN A 75 9.29 -8.70 -31.34
CA GLN A 75 8.14 -8.49 -32.23
C GLN A 75 8.15 -7.08 -32.84
N SER A 76 7.98 -6.98 -34.16
CA SER A 76 7.92 -5.71 -34.89
C SER A 76 6.61 -4.98 -34.59
N CYS A 77 6.63 -4.04 -33.64
CA CYS A 77 5.52 -3.15 -33.39
C CYS A 77 5.46 -1.98 -34.39
N THR A 78 4.26 -1.47 -34.67
CA THR A 78 4.07 -0.27 -35.49
C THR A 78 4.71 0.95 -34.84
N SER A 79 5.27 1.84 -35.66
CA SER A 79 5.81 3.12 -35.20
C SER A 79 4.72 4.00 -34.57
N LEU A 80 5.13 4.77 -33.56
CA LEU A 80 4.23 5.68 -32.85
C LEU A 80 4.00 6.97 -33.65
N GLU A 81 2.75 7.38 -33.73
CA GLU A 81 2.29 8.68 -34.21
C GLU A 81 2.16 9.67 -33.04
N ALA A 82 2.68 10.88 -33.22
CA ALA A 82 2.52 11.96 -32.26
C ALA A 82 1.05 12.40 -32.13
N GLY A 83 0.68 12.89 -30.95
CA GLY A 83 -0.64 13.51 -30.72
C GLY A 83 -1.81 12.52 -30.58
N LYS A 84 -1.55 11.22 -30.42
CA LYS A 84 -2.56 10.18 -30.24
C LYS A 84 -2.61 9.69 -28.79
N ILE A 85 -3.81 9.23 -28.38
CA ILE A 85 -3.99 8.48 -27.13
C ILE A 85 -3.81 7.01 -27.46
N TYR A 86 -3.01 6.32 -26.66
CA TYR A 86 -2.69 4.91 -26.89
C TYR A 86 -3.37 4.00 -25.87
N ARG A 87 -3.36 2.70 -26.17
CA ARG A 87 -3.72 1.62 -25.26
C ARG A 87 -2.53 0.67 -25.13
N PHE A 88 -2.31 0.22 -23.90
CA PHE A 88 -1.47 -0.94 -23.61
C PHE A 88 -1.87 -1.54 -22.27
N VAL A 89 -2.54 -2.67 -22.27
CA VAL A 89 -2.91 -3.41 -21.07
C VAL A 89 -1.94 -4.57 -20.88
N ASP A 90 -1.11 -4.50 -19.84
CA ASP A 90 -0.14 -5.55 -19.52
C ASP A 90 -0.82 -6.92 -19.34
N GLY A 91 -0.22 -7.94 -19.95
CA GLY A 91 -0.76 -9.31 -19.97
C GLY A 91 -1.77 -9.58 -21.10
N VAL A 92 -2.35 -8.52 -21.69
CA VAL A 92 -3.31 -8.61 -22.81
C VAL A 92 -2.66 -8.17 -24.12
N ASP A 93 -2.10 -6.97 -24.14
CA ASP A 93 -1.57 -6.34 -25.35
C ASP A 93 -0.07 -6.66 -25.52
N THR A 94 0.37 -6.82 -26.78
CA THR A 94 1.78 -7.08 -27.12
C THR A 94 2.53 -5.84 -27.55
N CYS A 95 1.84 -4.88 -28.16
CA CYS A 95 2.37 -3.60 -28.63
C CYS A 95 1.46 -2.47 -28.15
N VAL A 96 2.02 -1.27 -27.99
CA VAL A 96 1.20 -0.08 -27.77
C VAL A 96 0.47 0.23 -29.07
N THR A 97 -0.85 0.44 -29.01
CA THR A 97 -1.70 0.68 -30.19
C THR A 97 -2.51 1.96 -30.04
N PRO A 98 -2.64 2.79 -31.09
CA PRO A 98 -3.46 4.00 -31.01
C PRO A 98 -4.92 3.61 -30.78
N MET A 99 -5.59 4.28 -29.86
CA MET A 99 -7.02 4.09 -29.65
C MET A 99 -7.82 4.80 -30.74
N THR A 100 -8.88 4.15 -31.20
CA THR A 100 -9.85 4.75 -32.11
C THR A 100 -10.69 5.82 -31.40
N ASP A 101 -11.26 6.76 -32.14
CA ASP A 101 -12.15 7.78 -31.57
C ASP A 101 -13.35 7.16 -30.84
N GLN A 102 -13.84 6.02 -31.34
CA GLN A 102 -14.90 5.26 -30.70
C GLN A 102 -14.46 4.73 -29.33
N GLU A 103 -13.32 4.04 -29.24
CA GLU A 103 -12.77 3.55 -27.97
C GLU A 103 -12.51 4.69 -26.99
N ILE A 104 -11.94 5.80 -27.47
CA ILE A 104 -11.69 6.98 -26.66
C ILE A 104 -13.01 7.47 -26.07
N SER A 105 -14.03 7.70 -26.90
CA SER A 105 -15.34 8.25 -26.48
C SER A 105 -16.09 7.36 -25.49
N GLN A 106 -15.95 6.03 -25.60
CA GLN A 106 -16.63 5.08 -24.75
C GLN A 106 -15.92 4.86 -23.41
N THR A 107 -14.58 4.85 -23.40
CA THR A 107 -13.80 4.41 -22.24
C THR A 107 -13.25 5.57 -21.41
N LEU A 108 -12.80 6.65 -22.05
CA LEU A 108 -11.93 7.65 -21.42
C LEU A 108 -12.66 8.91 -20.93
N ASN A 109 -13.75 8.72 -20.19
CA ASN A 109 -14.64 9.81 -19.74
C ASN A 109 -14.29 10.36 -18.34
N ASP A 110 -13.14 9.98 -17.80
CA ASP A 110 -12.56 10.60 -16.61
C ASP A 110 -11.96 11.99 -16.91
N PRO A 111 -11.77 12.85 -15.89
CA PRO A 111 -11.30 14.22 -16.11
C PRO A 111 -9.88 14.33 -16.65
N PHE A 112 -8.99 13.35 -16.40
CA PHE A 112 -7.64 13.39 -16.98
C PHE A 112 -7.72 13.22 -18.49
N ALA A 113 -8.39 12.17 -18.99
CA ALA A 113 -8.51 12.01 -20.42
C ALA A 113 -9.39 13.09 -21.07
N ALA A 114 -10.56 13.38 -20.50
CA ALA A 114 -11.54 14.26 -21.13
C ALA A 114 -11.08 15.72 -21.24
N ALA A 115 -10.40 16.25 -20.20
CA ALA A 115 -9.97 17.63 -20.16
C ALA A 115 -8.55 17.84 -20.69
N ILE A 116 -7.72 16.79 -20.76
CA ILE A 116 -6.31 16.89 -21.12
C ILE A 116 -6.01 16.11 -22.40
N LEU A 117 -6.02 14.78 -22.35
CA LEU A 117 -5.55 13.95 -23.46
C LEU A 117 -6.40 14.15 -24.73
N ARG A 118 -7.74 14.21 -24.59
CA ARG A 118 -8.67 14.44 -25.71
C ARG A 118 -8.57 15.85 -26.30
N LYS A 119 -7.87 16.78 -25.63
CA LYS A 119 -7.57 18.13 -26.14
C LYS A 119 -6.22 18.19 -26.88
N GLY A 120 -5.58 17.05 -27.08
CA GLY A 120 -4.27 16.98 -27.74
C GLY A 120 -3.10 17.39 -26.83
N LEU A 121 -3.32 17.42 -25.50
CA LEU A 121 -2.30 17.79 -24.53
C LEU A 121 -1.70 16.52 -23.92
N PHE A 122 -0.38 16.35 -24.06
CA PHE A 122 0.35 15.15 -23.63
C PHE A 122 1.49 15.53 -22.66
N PRO A 123 1.18 15.93 -21.41
CA PRO A 123 2.19 16.38 -20.46
C PRO A 123 3.14 15.24 -20.07
N ASN A 124 4.44 15.50 -20.04
CA ASN A 124 5.48 14.47 -19.90
C ASN A 124 6.36 14.63 -18.65
N SER A 125 5.92 15.44 -17.68
CA SER A 125 6.60 15.64 -16.40
C SER A 125 5.58 15.97 -15.31
N VAL A 126 5.99 15.89 -14.04
CA VAL A 126 5.13 16.27 -12.91
C VAL A 126 4.67 17.73 -13.03
N ASP A 127 5.59 18.63 -13.42
CA ASP A 127 5.28 20.04 -13.67
C ASP A 127 4.32 20.26 -14.83
N ALA A 128 4.51 19.54 -15.93
CA ALA A 128 3.63 19.63 -17.09
C ALA A 128 2.22 19.14 -16.72
N ILE A 129 2.11 18.01 -16.02
CA ILE A 129 0.81 17.48 -15.58
C ILE A 129 0.11 18.47 -14.66
N ALA A 130 0.80 18.97 -13.62
CA ALA A 130 0.22 19.93 -12.68
C ALA A 130 -0.24 21.22 -13.39
N THR A 131 0.58 21.73 -14.31
CA THR A 131 0.26 22.93 -15.09
C THR A 131 -0.95 22.70 -15.99
N THR A 132 -0.99 21.57 -16.69
CA THR A 132 -2.09 21.25 -17.60
C THR A 132 -3.39 20.97 -16.85
N VAL A 133 -3.36 20.29 -15.69
CA VAL A 133 -4.55 20.11 -14.84
C VAL A 133 -5.05 21.46 -14.33
N ALA A 134 -4.16 22.35 -13.86
CA ALA A 134 -4.55 23.69 -13.42
C ALA A 134 -5.18 24.53 -14.56
N GLY A 135 -4.63 24.42 -15.78
CA GLY A 135 -5.14 25.11 -16.97
C GLY A 135 -6.37 24.47 -17.64
N SER A 136 -6.83 23.32 -17.17
CA SER A 136 -7.91 22.53 -17.81
C SER A 136 -9.32 23.08 -17.60
N GLY A 137 -9.49 24.03 -16.66
CA GLY A 137 -10.81 24.54 -16.26
C GLY A 137 -11.60 23.62 -15.33
N LEU A 138 -11.04 22.50 -14.87
CA LEU A 138 -11.70 21.56 -13.95
C LEU A 138 -11.94 22.12 -12.54
N ASN A 139 -11.29 23.24 -12.16
CA ASN A 139 -11.39 23.88 -10.85
C ASN A 139 -11.14 22.91 -9.66
N LEU A 140 -10.12 22.07 -9.78
CA LEU A 140 -9.74 21.08 -8.77
C LEU A 140 -8.67 21.62 -7.83
N GLN A 141 -8.77 21.25 -6.55
CA GLN A 141 -7.75 21.53 -5.54
C GLN A 141 -6.64 20.49 -5.63
N GLN A 142 -5.39 20.95 -5.69
CA GLN A 142 -4.21 20.09 -5.69
C GLN A 142 -3.68 19.87 -4.26
N ALA A 143 -3.28 18.64 -3.95
CA ALA A 143 -2.45 18.31 -2.79
C ALA A 143 -1.23 17.48 -3.22
N ASN A 144 -0.12 17.62 -2.49
CA ASN A 144 1.15 16.96 -2.81
C ASN A 144 1.59 16.10 -1.63
N TYR A 145 2.00 14.88 -1.87
CA TYR A 145 2.44 13.93 -0.85
C TYR A 145 3.76 13.32 -1.29
N LEU A 146 4.57 12.91 -0.32
CA LEU A 146 5.86 12.29 -0.54
C LEU A 146 5.96 11.02 0.30
N VAL A 147 6.37 9.93 -0.35
CA VAL A 147 6.77 8.69 0.31
C VAL A 147 8.25 8.45 0.03
N GLY A 148 8.97 7.87 1.00
CA GLY A 148 10.36 7.49 0.85
C GLY A 148 10.81 6.55 1.95
N GLU A 149 11.13 5.30 1.60
CA GLU A 149 11.59 4.33 2.60
C GLU A 149 12.98 4.68 3.18
N GLY A 150 13.79 5.41 2.41
CA GLY A 150 15.07 5.94 2.86
C GLY A 150 15.00 7.37 3.40
N SER A 151 13.81 7.98 3.47
CA SER A 151 13.66 9.41 3.76
C SER A 151 13.83 9.78 5.24
N GLN A 152 13.93 8.79 6.12
CA GLN A 152 14.23 8.97 7.55
C GLN A 152 15.66 8.56 7.90
N ILE A 153 16.45 8.10 6.92
CA ILE A 153 17.83 7.68 7.13
C ILE A 153 18.74 8.92 7.21
N PRO A 154 19.48 9.12 8.31
CA PRO A 154 20.23 10.35 8.52
C PRO A 154 21.42 10.47 7.56
N THR A 155 21.87 11.71 7.33
CA THR A 155 22.99 11.99 6.41
C THR A 155 24.34 11.49 6.91
N THR A 156 24.45 11.16 8.20
CA THR A 156 25.61 10.50 8.80
C THR A 156 25.76 9.03 8.35
N ILE A 157 24.69 8.42 7.83
CA ILE A 157 24.69 7.04 7.31
C ILE A 157 24.81 7.00 5.80
N ALA A 158 24.09 7.87 5.10
CA ALA A 158 24.11 7.96 3.63
C ALA A 158 24.03 9.42 3.20
N SER A 159 24.77 9.83 2.16
CA SER A 159 24.64 11.20 1.61
C SER A 159 23.19 11.49 1.21
N ARG A 160 22.73 12.74 1.34
CA ARG A 160 21.37 13.15 0.93
C ARG A 160 21.07 12.85 -0.55
N GLU A 161 22.13 12.74 -1.38
CA GLU A 161 22.03 12.43 -2.80
C GLU A 161 21.95 10.92 -3.10
N GLU A 162 22.14 10.06 -2.08
CA GLU A 162 21.95 8.61 -2.24
C GLU A 162 20.48 8.27 -2.50
N PRO A 163 20.17 7.14 -3.18
CA PRO A 163 18.81 6.69 -3.40
C PRO A 163 18.01 6.59 -2.10
N ARG A 164 17.01 7.45 -1.96
CA ARG A 164 16.05 7.47 -0.84
C ARG A 164 14.72 6.79 -1.15
N ASN A 165 14.58 6.24 -2.37
CA ASN A 165 13.36 5.63 -2.91
C ASN A 165 12.14 6.57 -2.81
N LEU A 166 12.34 7.84 -3.18
CA LEU A 166 11.30 8.86 -3.11
C LEU A 166 10.29 8.72 -4.25
N ARG A 167 9.02 8.96 -3.93
CA ARG A 167 7.94 9.06 -4.90
C ARG A 167 6.98 10.15 -4.49
N TYR A 168 6.61 10.99 -5.46
CA TYR A 168 5.50 11.90 -5.30
C TYR A 168 4.18 11.20 -5.56
N VAL A 169 3.20 11.56 -4.74
CA VAL A 169 1.78 11.39 -5.06
C VAL A 169 1.15 12.77 -5.11
N LEU A 170 0.56 13.13 -6.24
CA LEU A 170 -0.23 14.35 -6.37
C LEU A 170 -1.70 13.96 -6.55
N THR A 171 -2.60 14.72 -5.95
CA THR A 171 -4.04 14.53 -6.11
C THR A 171 -4.69 15.82 -6.57
N TRP A 172 -5.72 15.69 -7.40
CA TRP A 172 -6.61 16.79 -7.76
C TRP A 172 -8.05 16.36 -7.57
N GLY A 173 -8.82 17.13 -6.80
CA GLY A 173 -10.24 16.87 -6.67
C GLY A 173 -11.04 18.03 -6.10
N THR A 174 -12.30 17.75 -5.71
CA THR A 174 -13.24 18.79 -5.26
C THR A 174 -13.00 19.26 -3.84
N SER A 175 -12.22 18.50 -3.07
CA SER A 175 -11.77 18.83 -1.72
C SER A 175 -10.44 18.16 -1.44
N GLN A 176 -9.78 18.52 -0.34
CA GLN A 176 -8.54 17.86 0.11
C GLN A 176 -8.71 16.36 0.46
N THR A 177 -9.94 15.88 0.62
CA THR A 177 -10.26 14.49 0.99
C THR A 177 -10.95 13.70 -0.12
N SER A 178 -11.09 14.28 -1.32
CA SER A 178 -11.70 13.65 -2.48
C SER A 178 -10.84 13.94 -3.70
N ALA A 179 -10.34 12.90 -4.37
CA ALA A 179 -9.54 13.04 -5.59
C ALA A 179 -10.27 12.45 -6.80
N GLN A 180 -10.22 13.18 -7.91
CA GLN A 180 -10.69 12.73 -9.21
C GLN A 180 -9.52 12.30 -10.12
N ILE A 181 -8.34 12.88 -9.92
CA ILE A 181 -7.09 12.53 -10.60
C ILE A 181 -6.03 12.31 -9.53
N LEU A 182 -5.29 11.21 -9.63
CA LEU A 182 -4.15 10.90 -8.79
C LEU A 182 -2.96 10.62 -9.70
N LEU A 183 -1.82 11.22 -9.40
CA LEU A 183 -0.55 10.99 -10.07
C LEU A 183 0.41 10.31 -9.09
N SER A 184 1.08 9.26 -9.55
CA SER A 184 2.24 8.65 -8.94
C SER A 184 3.44 8.91 -9.82
N ALA A 185 4.50 9.53 -9.28
CA ALA A 185 5.63 9.99 -10.08
C ALA A 185 6.97 9.93 -9.35
N ALA A 186 8.05 9.79 -10.12
CA ALA A 186 9.39 10.04 -9.61
C ALA A 186 9.54 11.52 -9.21
N SER A 187 10.29 11.79 -8.14
CA SER A 187 10.64 13.16 -7.70
C SER A 187 11.93 13.65 -8.37
N GLY A 188 12.18 14.95 -8.37
CA GLY A 188 13.41 15.57 -8.89
C GLY A 188 13.36 15.86 -10.40
N GLY A 189 12.17 16.19 -10.94
CA GLY A 189 11.96 16.54 -12.34
C GLY A 189 12.05 15.37 -13.33
N ASN A 190 12.18 14.13 -12.84
CA ASN A 190 12.37 12.95 -13.66
C ASN A 190 11.04 12.48 -14.31
N SER A 191 11.05 12.31 -15.63
CA SER A 191 9.92 11.76 -16.41
C SER A 191 10.01 10.24 -16.65
N SER A 192 10.94 9.56 -15.98
CA SER A 192 11.10 8.11 -16.06
C SER A 192 9.82 7.40 -15.62
N PHE A 193 9.10 7.92 -14.63
CA PHE A 193 7.92 7.26 -14.09
C PHE A 193 6.80 8.25 -13.85
N LEU A 194 5.72 8.13 -14.65
CA LEU A 194 4.48 8.87 -14.49
C LEU A 194 3.32 7.89 -14.70
N GLN A 195 2.50 7.71 -13.67
CA GLN A 195 1.28 6.92 -13.72
C GLN A 195 0.12 7.75 -13.17
N VAL A 196 -1.00 7.75 -13.88
CA VAL A 196 -2.20 8.48 -13.48
C VAL A 196 -3.35 7.51 -13.27
N VAL A 197 -4.08 7.71 -12.18
CA VAL A 197 -5.36 7.05 -11.92
C VAL A 197 -6.44 8.13 -11.88
N ALA A 198 -7.52 7.96 -12.65
CA ALA A 198 -8.57 8.95 -12.72
C ALA A 198 -9.97 8.30 -12.63
N TRP A 199 -10.85 8.92 -11.85
CA TRP A 199 -12.22 8.43 -11.66
C TRP A 199 -13.09 8.76 -12.86
N ASN A 200 -13.69 7.74 -13.47
CA ASN A 200 -14.67 7.88 -14.53
C ASN A 200 -16.10 7.78 -13.93
N PRO A 201 -16.82 8.91 -13.80
CA PRO A 201 -18.16 8.92 -13.21
C PRO A 201 -19.22 8.25 -14.10
N GLN A 202 -18.99 8.12 -15.41
CA GLN A 202 -19.93 7.49 -16.33
C GLN A 202 -19.92 5.96 -16.18
N SER A 203 -18.74 5.36 -16.02
CA SER A 203 -18.60 3.91 -15.83
C SER A 203 -18.58 3.48 -14.36
N ASN A 204 -18.42 4.41 -13.42
CA ASN A 204 -18.15 4.16 -12.00
C ASN A 204 -16.90 3.29 -11.79
N LYS A 205 -15.84 3.58 -12.54
CA LYS A 205 -14.55 2.89 -12.47
C LYS A 205 -13.41 3.90 -12.47
N TYR A 206 -12.24 3.45 -12.03
CA TYR A 206 -10.98 4.13 -12.29
C TYR A 206 -10.42 3.70 -13.65
N ASN A 207 -9.91 4.68 -14.39
CA ASN A 207 -9.02 4.46 -15.53
C ASN A 207 -7.57 4.62 -15.07
N PHE A 208 -6.70 3.74 -15.54
CA PHE A 208 -5.27 3.72 -15.25
C PHE A 208 -4.51 4.14 -16.50
N TYR A 209 -3.50 4.98 -16.33
CA TYR A 209 -2.69 5.54 -17.41
C TYR A 209 -1.21 5.45 -17.06
N GLU A 210 -0.39 5.18 -18.07
CA GLU A 210 1.06 5.18 -17.94
C GLU A 210 1.68 6.04 -19.04
N PHE A 211 2.68 6.82 -18.68
CA PHE A 211 3.58 7.43 -19.65
C PHE A 211 4.71 6.45 -19.92
N ARG A 212 4.70 5.79 -21.09
CA ARG A 212 5.57 4.63 -21.40
C ARG A 212 6.16 4.67 -22.80
N GLU A 213 7.25 3.94 -22.99
CA GLU A 213 7.90 3.71 -24.29
C GLU A 213 7.18 2.60 -25.08
N GLN A 214 7.47 2.48 -26.38
CA GLN A 214 7.05 1.32 -27.17
C GLN A 214 7.79 0.07 -26.66
N VAL A 215 7.10 -1.07 -26.65
CA VAL A 215 7.77 -2.37 -26.43
C VAL A 215 8.62 -2.72 -27.65
N GLY A 216 9.92 -3.00 -27.47
CA GLY A 216 10.81 -3.50 -28.53
C GLY A 216 11.65 -2.44 -29.27
N GLU A 217 12.01 -1.33 -28.63
CA GLU A 217 12.67 -0.20 -29.28
C GLU A 217 14.15 -0.38 -29.67
N THR A 218 14.50 0.24 -30.81
CA THR A 218 15.87 0.56 -31.26
C THR A 218 16.26 1.99 -30.85
N SER A 219 17.52 2.21 -30.47
CA SER A 219 18.02 3.49 -29.93
C SER A 219 17.88 4.68 -30.89
N GLY A 220 17.48 5.86 -30.37
CA GLY A 220 17.78 7.16 -31.00
C GLY A 220 16.66 8.20 -31.12
N ALA A 221 15.40 7.90 -30.79
CA ALA A 221 14.30 8.86 -30.76
C ALA A 221 13.42 8.65 -29.52
N SER A 222 12.94 9.73 -28.88
CA SER A 222 11.98 9.62 -27.78
C SER A 222 10.59 9.29 -28.33
N THR A 223 10.05 8.19 -27.85
CA THR A 223 8.85 7.48 -28.29
C THR A 223 7.81 7.41 -27.17
N LYS A 224 8.00 8.12 -26.06
CA LYS A 224 7.09 8.01 -24.92
C LYS A 224 5.71 8.56 -25.24
N VAL A 225 4.69 7.78 -24.91
CA VAL A 225 3.28 8.12 -25.11
C VAL A 225 2.47 7.85 -23.85
N TRP A 226 1.35 8.55 -23.73
CA TRP A 226 0.32 8.19 -22.75
C TRP A 226 -0.50 7.02 -23.28
N SER A 227 -0.46 5.91 -22.54
CA SER A 227 -1.31 4.75 -22.79
C SER A 227 -2.33 4.57 -21.69
N TRP A 228 -3.59 4.32 -22.06
CA TRP A 228 -4.58 3.72 -21.18
C TRP A 228 -4.17 2.28 -20.87
N ALA A 229 -3.93 2.00 -19.59
CA ALA A 229 -3.43 0.73 -19.06
C ALA A 229 -4.55 -0.19 -18.53
N GLY A 230 -5.80 0.24 -18.67
CA GLY A 230 -6.99 -0.52 -18.29
C GLY A 230 -7.92 0.25 -17.35
N ASP A 231 -9.05 -0.39 -17.00
CA ASP A 231 -9.98 0.12 -16.01
C ASP A 231 -10.11 -0.82 -14.80
N SER A 232 -10.81 -0.39 -13.76
CA SER A 232 -11.03 -1.18 -12.53
C SER A 232 -11.50 -2.62 -12.75
N ALA A 233 -12.32 -2.89 -13.78
CA ALA A 233 -12.84 -4.24 -14.02
C ALA A 233 -11.75 -5.18 -14.55
N MET A 234 -10.73 -4.64 -15.20
CA MET A 234 -9.62 -5.43 -15.75
C MET A 234 -8.65 -5.90 -14.66
N ALA A 235 -8.72 -5.36 -13.44
CA ALA A 235 -7.85 -5.81 -12.34
C ALA A 235 -8.09 -7.27 -11.93
N GLN A 236 -9.28 -7.80 -12.22
CA GLN A 236 -9.70 -9.14 -11.85
C GLN A 236 -9.88 -10.07 -13.06
N THR A 237 -9.56 -9.63 -14.28
CA THR A 237 -9.63 -10.46 -15.48
C THR A 237 -8.36 -11.29 -15.66
N GLY A 238 -8.50 -12.54 -16.09
CA GLY A 238 -7.44 -13.56 -16.00
C GLY A 238 -6.12 -13.22 -16.70
N GLN A 239 -6.13 -12.45 -17.78
CA GLN A 239 -4.90 -12.09 -18.50
C GLN A 239 -4.14 -10.91 -17.87
N SER A 240 -4.85 -9.99 -17.21
CA SER A 240 -4.30 -8.73 -16.67
C SER A 240 -4.14 -8.72 -15.15
N ILE A 241 -4.75 -9.67 -14.44
CA ILE A 241 -4.60 -9.79 -12.99
C ILE A 241 -3.12 -9.96 -12.61
N GLY A 242 -2.63 -9.07 -11.74
CA GLY A 242 -1.24 -9.10 -11.31
C GLY A 242 -0.23 -8.71 -12.38
N GLN A 243 -0.64 -7.94 -13.40
CA GLN A 243 0.22 -7.46 -14.47
C GLN A 243 0.14 -5.92 -14.57
N GLY A 244 1.26 -5.27 -14.92
CA GLY A 244 1.35 -3.81 -15.05
C GLY A 244 0.79 -3.06 -13.84
N CYS A 245 -0.09 -2.08 -14.07
CA CYS A 245 -0.77 -1.34 -13.00
C CYS A 245 -1.54 -2.24 -12.02
N PHE A 246 -2.12 -3.36 -12.49
CA PHE A 246 -2.91 -4.27 -11.65
C PHE A 246 -2.08 -5.21 -10.79
N ASP A 247 -0.75 -5.15 -10.92
CA ASP A 247 0.17 -5.80 -10.00
C ASP A 247 0.12 -5.13 -8.60
N CYS A 248 -0.12 -3.81 -8.58
CA CYS A 248 -0.36 -3.06 -7.36
C CYS A 248 -1.86 -2.84 -7.09
N HIS A 249 -2.63 -2.52 -8.13
CA HIS A 249 -4.05 -2.22 -8.03
C HIS A 249 -4.92 -3.48 -8.27
N ARG A 250 -4.67 -4.57 -7.54
CA ARG A 250 -5.29 -5.89 -7.78
C ARG A 250 -6.80 -5.96 -7.72
N ASN A 251 -7.39 -5.00 -7.04
CA ASN A 251 -8.84 -4.85 -6.93
C ASN A 251 -9.40 -3.71 -7.80
N GLY A 252 -8.57 -3.09 -8.63
CA GLY A 252 -8.99 -2.04 -9.56
C GLY A 252 -9.30 -0.70 -8.91
N VAL A 253 -8.85 -0.49 -7.68
CA VAL A 253 -9.06 0.75 -6.91
C VAL A 253 -7.74 1.45 -6.63
N VAL A 254 -7.80 2.73 -6.26
CA VAL A 254 -6.66 3.45 -5.67
C VAL A 254 -6.19 2.76 -4.39
N ILE A 255 -4.88 2.67 -4.21
CA ILE A 255 -4.26 2.03 -3.03
C ILE A 255 -3.22 2.95 -2.41
N MET A 256 -3.02 2.75 -1.11
CA MET A 256 -1.91 3.28 -0.34
C MET A 256 -1.55 2.21 0.69
N LYS A 257 -0.26 1.94 0.84
CA LYS A 257 0.25 1.17 1.96
C LYS A 257 0.37 2.15 3.13
N GLU A 258 0.05 1.69 4.34
CA GLU A 258 0.04 2.50 5.56
C GLU A 258 -1.21 3.39 5.66
N LEU A 259 -2.40 2.83 5.47
CA LEU A 259 -3.69 3.53 5.69
C LEU A 259 -4.05 3.66 7.19
N ALA A 260 -3.06 3.86 8.04
CA ALA A 260 -3.25 4.16 9.46
C ALA A 260 -1.99 4.81 10.01
N PRO A 261 -2.09 5.58 11.11
CA PRO A 261 -0.93 6.08 11.83
C PRO A 261 0.05 4.94 12.16
N PRO A 262 1.36 5.22 12.18
CA PRO A 262 1.97 6.54 12.07
C PRO A 262 2.52 6.92 10.69
N TRP A 263 2.22 6.14 9.65
CA TRP A 263 2.75 6.36 8.28
C TRP A 263 4.29 6.40 8.24
N ASN A 264 4.91 5.27 8.59
CA ASN A 264 6.35 5.04 8.67
C ASN A 264 7.17 5.62 7.50
N ASN A 265 6.72 5.45 6.26
CA ASN A 265 7.49 5.85 5.08
C ASN A 265 6.98 7.14 4.41
N TRP A 266 5.87 7.70 4.89
CA TRP A 266 5.28 8.88 4.27
C TRP A 266 5.58 10.15 5.06
N HIS A 267 5.71 11.27 4.36
CA HIS A 267 5.63 12.57 5.00
C HIS A 267 4.30 12.70 5.74
N SER A 268 4.34 12.83 7.06
CA SER A 268 3.14 12.92 7.89
C SER A 268 3.36 13.84 9.08
N GLN A 269 2.29 14.08 9.84
CA GLN A 269 2.38 14.81 11.10
C GLN A 269 3.24 14.09 12.17
N LEU A 270 3.44 12.77 12.04
CA LEU A 270 4.23 11.95 12.96
C LEU A 270 5.62 11.58 12.42
N ALA A 271 5.82 11.66 11.10
CA ALA A 271 7.08 11.39 10.42
C ALA A 271 7.34 12.45 9.33
N ARG A 272 7.85 13.61 9.73
CA ARG A 272 8.16 14.69 8.78
C ARG A 272 9.45 14.36 8.02
N ILE A 273 9.37 14.37 6.69
CA ILE A 273 10.55 14.25 5.83
C ILE A 273 11.27 15.60 5.77
N SER A 274 12.53 15.64 6.19
CA SER A 274 13.35 16.86 6.21
C SER A 274 13.92 17.20 4.83
N PRO A 275 13.98 18.49 4.42
CA PRO A 275 14.69 18.89 3.19
C PRO A 275 16.19 18.57 3.24
N LEU A 276 16.76 18.33 4.43
CA LEU A 276 18.21 18.07 4.61
C LEU A 276 18.61 16.63 4.29
N VAL A 277 17.65 15.70 4.22
CA VAL A 277 17.93 14.26 4.03
C VAL A 277 17.53 13.75 2.64
N VAL A 278 16.87 14.59 1.84
CA VAL A 278 16.49 14.29 0.45
C VAL A 278 17.44 14.97 -0.54
N PRO A 279 17.55 14.49 -1.80
CA PRO A 279 18.37 15.12 -2.83
C PRO A 279 18.06 16.62 -2.98
N LEU A 280 19.08 17.43 -3.29
CA LEU A 280 18.91 18.89 -3.40
C LEU A 280 17.88 19.27 -4.47
N THR A 281 17.88 18.54 -5.59
CA THR A 281 16.91 18.73 -6.68
C THR A 281 15.47 18.58 -6.18
N VAL A 282 15.19 17.59 -5.33
CA VAL A 282 13.86 17.35 -4.75
C VAL A 282 13.50 18.42 -3.72
N ALA A 283 14.43 18.77 -2.82
CA ALA A 283 14.19 19.77 -1.79
C ALA A 283 13.82 21.16 -2.36
N GLN A 284 14.28 21.47 -3.56
CA GLN A 284 14.01 22.73 -4.25
C GLN A 284 12.70 22.73 -5.06
N GLU A 285 12.08 21.57 -5.27
CA GLU A 285 10.84 21.48 -6.04
C GLU A 285 9.67 22.17 -5.33
N LYS A 286 8.82 22.86 -6.12
CA LYS A 286 7.63 23.53 -5.59
C LYS A 286 6.64 22.57 -4.91
N PHE A 287 6.67 21.29 -5.30
CA PHE A 287 5.82 20.23 -4.73
C PHE A 287 6.31 19.83 -3.34
N PHE A 288 7.63 19.71 -3.14
CA PHE A 288 8.24 19.46 -1.82
C PHE A 288 7.93 20.58 -0.82
N ASN A 289 8.00 21.83 -1.29
CA ASN A 289 7.75 22.99 -0.44
C ASN A 289 6.27 23.15 -0.03
N LYS A 290 5.37 22.34 -0.58
CA LYS A 290 3.92 22.36 -0.31
C LYS A 290 3.38 20.94 -0.07
N LEU A 291 4.08 20.16 0.74
CA LEU A 291 3.64 18.82 1.13
C LEU A 291 2.45 18.89 2.10
N SER A 292 1.43 18.11 1.78
CA SER A 292 0.37 17.65 2.68
C SER A 292 0.81 16.37 3.38
N GLY A 293 0.22 16.07 4.53
CA GLY A 293 0.58 14.87 5.28
C GLY A 293 -0.19 13.63 4.83
N ALA A 294 0.42 12.47 5.07
CA ALA A 294 -0.15 11.16 4.76
C ALA A 294 -1.54 10.92 5.37
N GLN A 295 -1.83 11.53 6.52
CA GLN A 295 -3.16 11.45 7.14
C GLN A 295 -4.28 11.99 6.24
N ASP A 296 -3.98 12.95 5.37
CA ASP A 296 -4.94 13.51 4.43
C ASP A 296 -5.08 12.60 3.20
N LEU A 297 -3.96 12.08 2.69
CA LEU A 297 -3.96 11.09 1.59
C LEU A 297 -4.71 9.81 1.97
N GLU A 298 -4.58 9.37 3.22
CA GLU A 298 -5.34 8.22 3.73
C GLU A 298 -6.85 8.42 3.52
N GLN A 299 -7.38 9.61 3.82
CA GLN A 299 -8.80 9.92 3.62
C GLN A 299 -9.18 9.89 2.14
N VAL A 300 -8.32 10.44 1.27
CA VAL A 300 -8.52 10.42 -0.19
C VAL A 300 -8.61 8.98 -0.71
N VAL A 301 -7.65 8.13 -0.32
CA VAL A 301 -7.60 6.74 -0.79
C VAL A 301 -8.75 5.93 -0.23
N ARG A 302 -9.08 6.10 1.06
CA ARG A 302 -10.27 5.50 1.68
C ARG A 302 -11.54 5.91 0.96
N GLY A 303 -11.75 7.21 0.75
CA GLY A 303 -12.90 7.72 0.02
C GLY A 303 -13.00 7.16 -1.41
N GLY A 304 -11.86 7.00 -2.08
CA GLY A 304 -11.77 6.46 -3.42
C GLY A 304 -12.26 5.01 -3.54
N PHE A 305 -11.66 4.07 -2.79
CA PHE A 305 -12.11 2.68 -2.85
C PHE A 305 -13.54 2.52 -2.33
N GLN A 306 -13.94 3.30 -1.30
CA GLN A 306 -15.32 3.26 -0.80
C GLN A 306 -16.33 3.67 -1.86
N THR A 307 -16.02 4.71 -2.63
CA THR A 307 -16.86 5.18 -3.74
C THR A 307 -17.00 4.10 -4.82
N TYR A 308 -15.88 3.50 -5.22
CA TYR A 308 -15.89 2.38 -6.16
C TYR A 308 -16.76 1.23 -5.67
N TYR A 309 -16.50 0.69 -4.47
CA TYR A 309 -17.20 -0.49 -3.97
C TYR A 309 -18.69 -0.28 -3.71
N ARG A 310 -19.09 0.91 -3.27
CA ARG A 310 -20.52 1.23 -3.13
C ARG A 310 -21.24 1.15 -4.48
N ASN A 311 -20.64 1.69 -5.53
CA ASN A 311 -21.21 1.63 -6.88
C ASN A 311 -21.14 0.22 -7.46
N TRP A 312 -20.02 -0.48 -7.27
CA TRP A 312 -19.79 -1.85 -7.70
C TRP A 312 -20.78 -2.82 -7.05
N LEU A 313 -21.03 -2.70 -5.74
CA LEU A 313 -22.05 -3.48 -5.05
C LEU A 313 -23.44 -3.14 -5.59
N ARG A 314 -23.81 -1.85 -5.66
CA ARG A 314 -25.13 -1.43 -6.16
C ARG A 314 -25.48 -2.03 -7.53
N ALA A 315 -24.51 -2.10 -8.45
CA ALA A 315 -24.70 -2.68 -9.77
C ALA A 315 -25.02 -4.19 -9.76
N ARG A 316 -24.74 -4.89 -8.66
CA ARG A 316 -24.93 -6.33 -8.47
C ARG A 316 -26.21 -6.70 -7.72
N PHE A 317 -27.00 -5.70 -7.36
CA PHE A 317 -28.28 -5.89 -6.67
C PHE A 317 -29.41 -5.67 -7.67
N LYS A 318 -30.23 -6.69 -7.91
CA LYS A 318 -31.43 -6.58 -8.73
C LYS A 318 -32.65 -7.01 -7.94
N THR A 319 -33.56 -6.09 -7.63
CA THR A 319 -34.79 -6.41 -6.92
C THR A 319 -35.86 -6.87 -7.90
N GLN A 320 -36.38 -8.09 -7.69
CA GLN A 320 -37.46 -8.66 -8.48
C GLN A 320 -38.42 -9.41 -7.55
N GLY A 321 -39.70 -9.05 -7.57
CA GLY A 321 -40.74 -9.74 -6.80
C GLY A 321 -40.47 -9.80 -5.28
N GLY A 322 -39.89 -8.74 -4.70
CA GLY A 322 -39.54 -8.69 -3.27
C GLY A 322 -38.28 -9.49 -2.88
N THR A 323 -37.60 -10.13 -3.84
CA THR A 323 -36.31 -10.80 -3.65
C THR A 323 -35.20 -9.98 -4.30
N VAL A 324 -34.08 -9.83 -3.59
CA VAL A 324 -32.86 -9.25 -4.17
C VAL A 324 -32.05 -10.39 -4.77
N GLN A 325 -31.78 -10.29 -6.08
CA GLN A 325 -30.85 -11.15 -6.80
C GLN A 325 -29.45 -10.54 -6.73
N LEU A 326 -28.46 -11.37 -6.39
CA LEU A 326 -27.05 -11.02 -6.29
C LEU A 326 -26.27 -11.67 -7.43
N SER A 327 -25.30 -10.95 -7.99
CA SER A 327 -24.30 -11.46 -8.94
C SER A 327 -22.87 -11.20 -8.46
N ASP A 328 -21.92 -11.99 -8.95
CA ASP A 328 -20.50 -11.99 -8.55
C ASP A 328 -20.28 -12.21 -7.05
N VAL A 329 -21.10 -13.07 -6.44
CA VAL A 329 -21.00 -13.41 -5.00
C VAL A 329 -19.61 -13.95 -4.66
N ASN A 330 -19.00 -14.75 -5.55
CA ASN A 330 -17.64 -15.25 -5.41
C ASN A 330 -16.60 -14.11 -5.26
N GLN A 331 -16.74 -13.03 -6.02
CA GLN A 331 -15.86 -11.86 -5.92
C GLN A 331 -16.09 -11.10 -4.60
N MET A 332 -17.33 -11.04 -4.11
CA MET A 332 -17.63 -10.46 -2.80
C MET A 332 -16.98 -11.26 -1.68
N LEU A 333 -17.20 -12.58 -1.67
CA LEU A 333 -16.66 -13.50 -0.66
C LEU A 333 -15.13 -13.53 -0.65
N ARG A 334 -14.49 -13.28 -1.80
CA ARG A 334 -13.04 -13.19 -1.92
C ARG A 334 -12.42 -12.25 -0.88
N HIS A 335 -13.05 -11.11 -0.58
CA HIS A 335 -12.57 -10.14 0.42
C HIS A 335 -12.60 -10.64 1.87
N LEU A 336 -13.35 -11.71 2.17
CA LEU A 336 -13.38 -12.34 3.50
C LEU A 336 -12.47 -13.55 3.59
N ILE A 337 -12.38 -14.30 2.50
CA ILE A 337 -11.75 -15.62 2.47
C ILE A 337 -10.25 -15.50 2.22
N THR A 338 -9.86 -14.70 1.24
CA THR A 338 -8.46 -14.45 0.90
C THR A 338 -8.13 -12.98 1.12
N ASN A 339 -6.89 -12.71 1.52
CA ASN A 339 -6.37 -11.37 1.41
C ASN A 339 -6.15 -11.11 -0.08
N THR A 340 -6.64 -9.97 -0.57
CA THR A 340 -6.48 -9.56 -1.97
C THR A 340 -5.43 -8.46 -2.11
N THR A 341 -5.32 -7.65 -1.06
CA THR A 341 -4.31 -6.64 -0.81
C THR A 341 -3.87 -6.74 0.66
N ILE A 342 -2.89 -5.93 1.07
CA ILE A 342 -2.47 -5.82 2.48
C ILE A 342 -2.34 -4.35 2.85
N ASN A 343 -2.36 -4.09 4.16
CA ASN A 343 -1.90 -2.83 4.70
C ASN A 343 -0.63 -3.07 5.56
N LEU A 344 0.13 -2.01 5.79
CA LEU A 344 1.27 -1.99 6.71
C LEU A 344 0.95 -1.05 7.86
N THR A 345 1.44 -1.36 9.05
CA THR A 345 1.28 -0.52 10.24
C THR A 345 2.44 -0.77 11.19
N SER A 346 2.55 0.02 12.24
CA SER A 346 3.57 -0.10 13.27
C SER A 346 3.01 0.35 14.61
N THR A 347 3.82 0.25 15.65
CA THR A 347 3.56 1.05 16.85
C THR A 347 3.72 2.54 16.51
N GLN A 348 3.28 3.41 17.42
CA GLN A 348 3.55 4.85 17.33
C GLN A 348 4.88 5.24 18.00
N ILE A 349 5.68 4.26 18.42
CA ILE A 349 6.96 4.48 19.11
C ILE A 349 8.09 4.36 18.10
N GLN A 350 8.88 5.43 17.94
CA GLN A 350 10.04 5.43 17.05
C GLN A 350 11.04 4.34 17.46
N SER A 351 11.65 3.68 16.47
CA SER A 351 12.59 2.59 16.72
C SER A 351 13.89 3.06 17.37
N ASP A 352 14.32 4.28 17.05
CA ASP A 352 15.43 4.92 17.74
C ASP A 352 14.91 5.60 19.02
N GLY A 353 15.26 5.01 20.17
CA GLY A 353 14.85 5.50 21.48
C GLY A 353 15.27 6.95 21.75
N ALA A 354 16.38 7.42 21.19
CA ALA A 354 16.82 8.79 21.41
C ALA A 354 15.83 9.83 20.83
N ASN A 355 15.04 9.43 19.84
CA ASN A 355 14.10 10.30 19.14
C ASN A 355 12.66 10.22 19.69
N THR A 356 12.40 9.37 20.68
CA THR A 356 11.07 9.28 21.31
C THR A 356 10.81 10.48 22.22
N SER A 357 9.53 10.74 22.54
CA SER A 357 9.13 11.77 23.53
C SER A 357 8.20 11.15 24.58
N PRO A 358 8.66 10.93 25.83
CA PRO A 358 10.01 11.20 26.34
C PRO A 358 11.07 10.31 25.68
N ALA A 359 12.33 10.74 25.70
CA ALA A 359 13.45 9.95 25.17
C ALA A 359 13.55 8.59 25.88
N ASN A 360 13.89 7.56 25.11
CA ASN A 360 13.99 6.16 25.54
C ASN A 360 12.68 5.59 26.09
N SER A 361 11.55 5.96 25.49
CA SER A 361 10.24 5.40 25.84
C SER A 361 10.20 3.90 25.56
N ASP A 362 9.53 3.16 26.45
CA ASP A 362 9.24 1.73 26.26
C ASP A 362 8.38 1.52 25.00
N VAL A 363 8.62 0.41 24.29
CA VAL A 363 7.87 0.09 23.07
C VAL A 363 6.55 -0.54 23.45
N SER A 364 5.45 0.11 23.09
CA SER A 364 4.08 -0.31 23.38
C SER A 364 3.16 -0.06 22.20
N GLY A 365 1.91 -0.52 22.30
CA GLY A 365 0.89 -0.28 21.28
C GLY A 365 1.11 -1.06 20.00
N ILE A 366 1.51 -2.34 20.12
CA ILE A 366 1.52 -3.26 18.98
C ILE A 366 0.12 -3.30 18.38
N PRO A 367 -0.05 -3.11 17.06
CA PRO A 367 -1.36 -3.11 16.42
C PRO A 367 -2.15 -4.38 16.75
N ASN A 368 -3.41 -4.24 17.17
CA ASN A 368 -4.25 -5.40 17.54
C ASN A 368 -4.43 -6.39 16.39
N ASP A 369 -4.50 -5.87 15.16
CA ASP A 369 -4.61 -6.66 13.92
C ASP A 369 -3.37 -7.54 13.65
N PHE A 370 -2.31 -7.39 14.45
CA PHE A 370 -1.22 -8.36 14.52
C PHE A 370 -1.67 -9.69 15.14
N PHE A 371 -2.45 -9.70 16.22
CA PHE A 371 -2.72 -10.96 16.92
C PHE A 371 -3.77 -11.82 16.20
N LEU A 372 -4.82 -11.15 15.73
CA LEU A 372 -5.97 -11.67 14.98
C LEU A 372 -6.60 -10.49 14.24
N TRP A 373 -7.57 -10.70 13.36
CA TRP A 373 -8.25 -9.59 12.66
C TRP A 373 -9.25 -8.87 13.58
N ASP A 374 -8.72 -8.16 14.58
CA ASP A 374 -9.44 -7.46 15.63
C ASP A 374 -10.43 -6.42 15.11
N SER A 375 -10.03 -5.66 14.08
CA SER A 375 -10.90 -4.66 13.45
C SER A 375 -12.18 -5.26 12.86
N ALA A 376 -12.12 -6.50 12.37
CA ALA A 376 -13.30 -7.23 11.91
C ALA A 376 -14.05 -7.91 13.07
N LEU A 377 -13.34 -8.62 13.95
CA LEU A 377 -13.94 -9.48 14.99
C LEU A 377 -14.51 -8.67 16.16
N LYS A 378 -13.73 -7.77 16.76
CA LYS A 378 -14.19 -6.94 17.89
C LYS A 378 -15.07 -5.80 17.42
N THR A 379 -14.58 -5.00 16.48
CA THR A 379 -15.31 -3.81 16.03
C THR A 379 -16.43 -4.17 15.05
N GLY A 380 -16.13 -4.97 14.03
CA GLY A 380 -17.11 -5.34 12.99
C GLY A 380 -18.24 -6.24 13.49
N LEU A 381 -17.95 -7.23 14.34
CA LEU A 381 -18.94 -8.20 14.86
C LEU A 381 -19.36 -7.97 16.31
N SER A 382 -18.79 -6.96 16.97
CA SER A 382 -19.07 -6.64 18.39
C SER A 382 -18.78 -7.81 19.35
N LEU A 383 -17.71 -8.58 19.09
CA LEU A 383 -17.26 -9.61 20.01
C LEU A 383 -16.52 -9.00 21.21
N SER A 384 -16.76 -9.56 22.40
CA SER A 384 -16.11 -9.08 23.63
C SER A 384 -14.97 -9.99 24.05
N TYR A 385 -13.74 -9.52 23.85
CA TYR A 385 -12.49 -10.08 24.34
C TYR A 385 -11.47 -8.97 24.59
N THR A 386 -10.42 -9.27 25.34
CA THR A 386 -9.39 -8.31 25.74
C THR A 386 -8.02 -8.78 25.27
N ILE A 387 -7.42 -7.97 24.40
CA ILE A 387 -6.01 -8.09 24.03
C ILE A 387 -5.19 -7.52 25.18
N PRO A 388 -4.23 -8.28 25.76
CA PRO A 388 -3.40 -7.76 26.83
C PRO A 388 -2.55 -6.58 26.35
N PRO A 389 -2.35 -5.53 27.17
CA PRO A 389 -1.38 -4.49 26.85
C PRO A 389 0.02 -5.11 26.87
N ILE A 390 0.72 -5.04 25.75
CA ILE A 390 2.09 -5.54 25.60
C ILE A 390 3.02 -4.35 25.49
N THR A 391 3.99 -4.31 26.39
CA THR A 391 5.01 -3.26 26.48
C THR A 391 6.35 -3.90 26.72
N PHE A 392 7.35 -3.52 25.91
CA PHE A 392 8.72 -3.97 26.04
C PHE A 392 9.59 -2.85 26.56
N LYS A 393 10.50 -3.19 27.49
CA LYS A 393 11.50 -2.25 27.95
C LYS A 393 12.36 -1.80 26.79
N ARG A 394 12.64 -0.50 26.72
CA ARG A 394 13.46 0.09 25.65
C ARG A 394 14.79 -0.65 25.48
N GLN A 395 15.49 -0.86 26.59
CA GLN A 395 16.78 -1.55 26.60
C GLN A 395 16.69 -2.98 26.05
N ASP A 396 15.63 -3.72 26.40
CA ASP A 396 15.43 -5.09 25.92
C ASP A 396 15.18 -5.12 24.42
N TYR A 397 14.35 -4.20 23.89
CA TYR A 397 14.10 -4.09 22.45
C TYR A 397 15.37 -3.69 21.69
N ASP A 398 16.17 -2.73 22.18
CA ASP A 398 17.44 -2.33 21.54
C ASP A 398 18.44 -3.49 21.51
N ASN A 399 18.60 -4.16 22.65
CA ASN A 399 19.48 -5.32 22.77
C ASN A 399 19.04 -6.44 21.82
N TYR A 400 17.73 -6.66 21.67
CA TYR A 400 17.20 -7.65 20.74
C TYR A 400 17.54 -7.31 19.28
N LEU A 401 17.29 -6.06 18.85
CA LEU A 401 17.64 -5.61 17.50
C LEU A 401 19.14 -5.79 17.20
N ASN A 402 20.00 -5.44 18.16
CA ASN A 402 21.45 -5.58 18.03
C ASN A 402 21.89 -7.05 17.98
N THR A 403 21.38 -7.88 18.91
CA THR A 403 21.72 -9.31 19.03
C THR A 403 21.36 -10.06 17.75
N HIS A 404 20.24 -9.70 17.12
CA HIS A 404 19.73 -10.32 15.90
C HIS A 404 20.00 -9.53 14.62
N ASN A 405 20.97 -8.60 14.69
CA ASN A 405 21.53 -7.89 13.54
C ASN A 405 20.47 -7.26 12.61
N PHE A 406 19.44 -6.65 13.23
CA PHE A 406 18.42 -5.91 12.50
C PHE A 406 19.05 -4.70 11.79
N LYS A 407 18.69 -4.51 10.52
CA LYS A 407 19.17 -3.39 9.72
C LYS A 407 18.30 -3.13 8.49
N LEU A 408 18.21 -1.88 8.09
CA LEU A 408 17.74 -1.50 6.76
C LEU A 408 18.91 -1.55 5.77
N VAL A 409 18.69 -2.12 4.58
CA VAL A 409 19.74 -2.31 3.57
C VAL A 409 19.30 -1.75 2.23
N GLN A 410 19.93 -0.67 1.78
CA GLN A 410 19.76 -0.22 0.41
C GLN A 410 20.64 -1.07 -0.50
N SER A 411 20.04 -1.80 -1.44
CA SER A 411 20.82 -2.55 -2.43
C SER A 411 21.34 -1.61 -3.52
N ASP A 412 22.54 -1.90 -4.02
CA ASP A 412 23.10 -1.32 -5.22
C ASP A 412 22.65 -2.13 -6.43
N PHE A 413 21.62 -1.64 -7.11
CA PHE A 413 21.04 -2.31 -8.27
C PHE A 413 21.92 -2.19 -9.53
N THR A 414 22.96 -1.35 -9.49
CA THR A 414 23.94 -1.30 -10.59
C THR A 414 24.89 -2.49 -10.56
N GLN A 415 24.96 -3.21 -9.42
CA GLN A 415 25.81 -4.38 -9.26
C GLN A 415 24.99 -5.68 -9.44
N PRO A 416 25.49 -6.66 -10.24
CA PRO A 416 24.78 -7.92 -10.50
C PRO A 416 24.54 -8.82 -9.27
N ASN A 417 25.27 -8.58 -8.18
CA ASN A 417 25.12 -9.33 -6.93
C ASN A 417 24.17 -8.64 -5.93
N GLY A 418 23.61 -7.47 -6.29
CA GLY A 418 22.76 -6.68 -5.40
C GLY A 418 23.46 -6.30 -4.09
N SER A 419 24.78 -6.09 -4.14
CA SER A 419 25.55 -5.74 -2.95
C SER A 419 24.98 -4.47 -2.29
N PRO A 420 25.16 -4.30 -0.97
CA PRO A 420 24.57 -3.16 -0.26
C PRO A 420 25.27 -1.86 -0.64
N LEU A 421 24.50 -0.86 -1.09
CA LEU A 421 24.95 0.52 -1.29
C LEU A 421 25.20 1.21 0.05
N TYR A 422 24.25 1.11 0.98
CA TYR A 422 24.41 1.54 2.37
C TYR A 422 23.53 0.72 3.31
N LYS A 423 23.80 0.81 4.62
CA LYS A 423 23.07 0.09 5.67
C LYS A 423 22.86 0.98 6.89
N GLN A 424 21.70 0.84 7.52
CA GLN A 424 21.41 1.44 8.82
C GLN A 424 21.05 0.33 9.81
N ASN A 425 21.79 0.22 10.92
CA ASN A 425 21.45 -0.70 11.99
C ASN A 425 20.12 -0.30 12.67
N GLY A 426 19.38 -1.29 13.14
CA GLY A 426 18.06 -1.13 13.74
C GLY A 426 16.91 -1.54 12.82
N SER A 427 15.72 -1.05 13.11
CA SER A 427 14.49 -1.33 12.36
C SER A 427 14.09 -0.14 11.47
N THR A 428 12.91 -0.22 10.87
CA THR A 428 12.14 0.89 10.30
C THR A 428 11.99 2.09 11.25
N TYR A 429 11.53 3.24 10.75
CA TYR A 429 11.42 4.47 11.56
C TYR A 429 10.58 4.32 12.84
N PHE A 430 9.46 3.61 12.77
CA PHE A 430 8.68 3.16 13.93
C PHE A 430 8.85 1.67 14.19
N SER A 431 8.73 1.30 15.47
CA SER A 431 8.96 -0.06 15.95
C SER A 431 7.82 -0.99 15.49
N PHE A 432 8.13 -2.29 15.31
CA PHE A 432 7.13 -3.29 14.90
C PHE A 432 6.38 -2.94 13.61
N PHE A 433 7.09 -2.51 12.56
CA PHE A 433 6.46 -2.31 11.24
C PHE A 433 6.11 -3.66 10.61
N LEU A 434 4.83 -3.90 10.32
CA LEU A 434 4.30 -5.23 10.04
C LEU A 434 3.08 -5.21 9.11
N PRO A 435 2.80 -6.33 8.40
CA PRO A 435 1.60 -6.47 7.59
C PRO A 435 0.35 -6.77 8.43
N VAL A 436 -0.76 -6.11 8.07
CA VAL A 436 -2.11 -6.31 8.62
C VAL A 436 -3.15 -6.44 7.49
N PRO A 437 -4.37 -6.94 7.78
CA PRO A 437 -5.43 -7.01 6.79
C PRO A 437 -5.71 -5.65 6.15
N ALA A 438 -6.13 -5.67 4.88
CA ALA A 438 -6.36 -4.44 4.13
C ALA A 438 -7.60 -3.69 4.65
N ALA A 439 -7.52 -2.36 4.64
CA ALA A 439 -8.64 -1.49 4.98
C ALA A 439 -9.83 -1.66 4.01
N GLU A 440 -9.53 -2.01 2.77
CA GLU A 440 -10.48 -2.32 1.70
C GLU A 440 -11.31 -3.57 2.01
N ASP A 441 -10.67 -4.65 2.45
CA ASP A 441 -11.34 -5.90 2.81
C ASP A 441 -12.27 -5.70 4.01
N LEU A 442 -11.85 -4.92 5.02
CA LEU A 442 -12.69 -4.54 6.15
C LEU A 442 -13.92 -3.71 5.70
N PHE A 443 -13.73 -2.80 4.73
CA PHE A 443 -14.84 -2.05 4.17
C PHE A 443 -15.82 -2.96 3.46
N MET A 444 -15.34 -3.87 2.60
CA MET A 444 -16.16 -4.83 1.89
C MET A 444 -16.92 -5.76 2.84
N LEU A 445 -16.26 -6.29 3.88
CA LEU A 445 -16.90 -7.03 4.97
C LEU A 445 -18.06 -6.24 5.56
N THR A 446 -17.82 -4.98 5.93
CA THR A 446 -18.83 -4.12 6.54
C THR A 446 -20.00 -3.86 5.59
N GLN A 447 -19.74 -3.68 4.29
CA GLN A 447 -20.79 -3.50 3.29
C GLN A 447 -21.60 -4.79 3.07
N MET A 448 -20.95 -5.95 2.94
CA MET A 448 -21.65 -7.23 2.77
C MET A 448 -22.54 -7.55 3.97
N ARG A 449 -22.04 -7.29 5.19
CA ARG A 449 -22.82 -7.42 6.43
C ARG A 449 -24.03 -6.49 6.45
N SER A 450 -23.80 -5.20 6.18
CA SER A 450 -24.87 -4.17 6.24
C SER A 450 -25.96 -4.39 5.21
N ASN A 451 -25.59 -4.92 4.03
CA ASN A 451 -26.52 -5.29 2.97
C ASN A 451 -27.09 -6.71 3.12
N LYS A 452 -26.84 -7.38 4.26
CA LYS A 452 -27.34 -8.73 4.59
C LYS A 452 -26.91 -9.82 3.61
N ILE A 453 -25.85 -9.62 2.83
CA ILE A 453 -25.28 -10.65 1.94
C ILE A 453 -24.71 -11.80 2.77
N VAL A 454 -24.08 -11.45 3.89
CA VAL A 454 -23.57 -12.38 4.91
C VAL A 454 -24.03 -11.93 6.29
N ASN A 455 -24.02 -12.85 7.26
CA ASN A 455 -24.35 -12.57 8.66
C ASN A 455 -23.12 -12.69 9.58
N ASP A 456 -23.24 -12.22 10.81
CA ASP A 456 -22.13 -12.18 11.79
C ASP A 456 -21.51 -13.56 12.04
N LYS A 457 -22.34 -14.60 12.12
CA LYS A 457 -21.90 -15.97 12.35
C LYS A 457 -21.09 -16.52 11.18
N PHE A 458 -21.50 -16.24 9.95
CA PHE A 458 -20.78 -16.63 8.75
C PHE A 458 -19.42 -15.93 8.67
N ILE A 459 -19.39 -14.62 8.93
CA ILE A 459 -18.14 -13.86 8.99
C ILE A 459 -17.22 -14.46 10.07
N ALA A 460 -17.74 -14.68 11.29
CA ALA A 460 -16.96 -15.29 12.36
C ALA A 460 -16.44 -16.68 11.98
N ALA A 461 -17.26 -17.53 11.35
CA ALA A 461 -16.85 -18.86 10.91
C ALA A 461 -15.70 -18.83 9.90
N LEU A 462 -15.72 -17.89 8.95
CA LEU A 462 -14.60 -17.69 8.02
C LEU A 462 -13.35 -17.14 8.72
N LEU A 463 -13.51 -16.11 9.54
CA LEU A 463 -12.39 -15.45 10.21
C LEU A 463 -11.75 -16.29 11.32
N MET A 464 -12.48 -17.27 11.85
CA MET A 464 -11.98 -18.21 12.86
C MET A 464 -11.14 -19.35 12.27
N VAL A 465 -11.17 -19.55 10.95
CA VAL A 465 -10.24 -20.46 10.26
C VAL A 465 -8.85 -19.86 10.33
N ASP A 466 -7.96 -20.52 11.08
CA ASP A 466 -6.57 -20.10 11.26
C ASP A 466 -6.44 -18.61 11.67
N PHE A 467 -7.30 -18.19 12.61
CA PHE A 467 -7.46 -16.79 13.02
C PHE A 467 -6.19 -16.12 13.58
N LYS A 468 -5.21 -16.92 14.00
CA LYS A 468 -3.88 -16.46 14.46
C LYS A 468 -3.01 -15.93 13.30
N ASN A 469 -3.39 -16.21 12.06
CA ASN A 469 -2.76 -15.71 10.82
C ASN A 469 -3.72 -14.80 10.05
N PRO A 470 -3.93 -13.55 10.49
CA PRO A 470 -4.98 -12.69 9.93
C PRO A 470 -4.74 -12.29 8.46
N VAL A 471 -3.50 -12.31 7.97
CA VAL A 471 -3.15 -11.88 6.60
C VAL A 471 -2.81 -13.04 5.67
N PHE A 472 -1.94 -13.95 6.10
CA PHE A 472 -1.37 -15.00 5.23
C PHE A 472 -1.91 -16.39 5.57
N SER A 473 -3.21 -16.48 5.87
CA SER A 473 -3.83 -17.79 6.13
C SER A 473 -4.07 -18.55 4.82
N GLU A 474 -3.21 -19.53 4.54
CA GLU A 474 -3.42 -20.47 3.44
C GLU A 474 -4.67 -21.33 3.68
N LYS A 475 -4.93 -21.71 4.94
CA LYS A 475 -6.14 -22.48 5.32
C LYS A 475 -7.42 -21.71 5.02
N ARG A 476 -7.52 -20.45 5.46
CA ARG A 476 -8.70 -19.65 5.14
C ARG A 476 -8.82 -19.45 3.62
N SER A 477 -7.71 -19.13 2.96
CA SER A 477 -7.68 -18.90 1.51
C SER A 477 -8.10 -20.14 0.71
N SER A 478 -7.83 -21.36 1.20
CA SER A 478 -8.25 -22.59 0.51
C SER A 478 -9.77 -22.77 0.46
N LEU A 479 -10.54 -22.04 1.28
CA LEU A 479 -12.00 -22.03 1.17
C LEU A 479 -12.52 -21.26 -0.04
N GLN A 480 -11.66 -20.53 -0.77
CA GLN A 480 -12.05 -19.77 -1.97
C GLN A 480 -12.65 -20.69 -3.04
N GLN A 481 -12.18 -21.94 -3.12
CA GLN A 481 -12.72 -22.94 -4.05
C GLN A 481 -14.23 -23.20 -3.89
N TYR A 482 -14.81 -22.96 -2.70
CA TYR A 482 -16.24 -23.09 -2.46
C TYR A 482 -16.98 -21.82 -2.86
N ALA A 483 -16.39 -20.65 -2.60
CA ALA A 483 -16.93 -19.37 -3.05
C ALA A 483 -16.95 -19.27 -4.58
N ASP A 484 -15.93 -19.79 -5.27
CA ASP A 484 -15.85 -19.79 -6.74
C ASP A 484 -17.00 -20.55 -7.41
N GLN A 485 -17.66 -21.45 -6.68
CA GLN A 485 -18.84 -22.17 -7.15
C GLN A 485 -20.16 -21.44 -6.86
N ILE A 486 -20.12 -20.25 -6.24
CA ILE A 486 -21.27 -19.44 -5.85
C ILE A 486 -21.14 -18.09 -6.54
N THR A 487 -21.52 -18.02 -7.81
CA THR A 487 -21.48 -16.76 -8.58
C THR A 487 -22.73 -15.91 -8.38
N THR A 488 -23.81 -16.48 -7.87
CA THR A 488 -25.11 -15.82 -7.65
C THR A 488 -25.67 -16.16 -6.27
N GLY A 489 -26.60 -15.36 -5.78
CA GLY A 489 -27.32 -15.63 -4.53
C GLY A 489 -28.61 -14.81 -4.44
N THR A 490 -29.43 -15.10 -3.44
CA THR A 490 -30.69 -14.37 -3.22
C THR A 490 -30.80 -13.84 -1.80
N ILE A 491 -31.49 -12.72 -1.63
CA ILE A 491 -31.95 -12.24 -0.33
C ILE A 491 -33.47 -12.12 -0.35
N THR A 492 -34.15 -12.95 0.44
CA THR A 492 -35.60 -12.98 0.56
C THR A 492 -35.98 -12.73 2.02
N ASN A 493 -36.87 -11.77 2.27
CA ASN A 493 -37.28 -11.36 3.63
C ASN A 493 -36.08 -11.02 4.54
N GLY A 494 -35.01 -10.46 3.96
CA GLY A 494 -33.78 -10.11 4.69
C GLY A 494 -32.86 -11.28 5.04
N VAL A 495 -33.11 -12.48 4.52
CA VAL A 495 -32.26 -13.67 4.71
C VAL A 495 -31.55 -13.99 3.39
N SER A 496 -30.22 -14.06 3.43
CA SER A 496 -29.40 -14.40 2.27
C SER A 496 -29.20 -15.91 2.13
N SER A 497 -29.22 -16.43 0.90
CA SER A 497 -28.88 -17.83 0.60
C SER A 497 -27.38 -18.11 0.71
N VAL A 498 -26.54 -17.08 0.51
CA VAL A 498 -25.09 -17.21 0.34
C VAL A 498 -24.40 -17.95 1.50
N PRO A 499 -24.65 -17.65 2.78
CA PRO A 499 -24.00 -18.36 3.89
C PRO A 499 -24.31 -19.86 3.91
N THR A 500 -25.57 -20.23 3.67
CA THR A 500 -26.02 -21.64 3.68
C THR A 500 -25.48 -22.39 2.48
N ASP A 501 -25.59 -21.81 1.28
CA ASP A 501 -25.08 -22.40 0.04
C ASP A 501 -23.56 -22.69 0.15
N PHE A 502 -22.81 -21.77 0.76
CA PHE A 502 -21.39 -21.96 1.04
C PHE A 502 -21.14 -23.08 2.05
N ALA A 503 -21.84 -23.05 3.19
CA ALA A 503 -21.66 -24.04 4.23
C ALA A 503 -22.01 -25.47 3.77
N ASP A 504 -23.02 -25.63 2.91
CA ASP A 504 -23.40 -26.95 2.40
C ASP A 504 -22.34 -27.54 1.47
N LYS A 505 -21.68 -26.70 0.65
CA LYS A 505 -20.51 -27.11 -0.15
C LYS A 505 -19.35 -27.54 0.74
N VAL A 506 -19.04 -26.75 1.77
CA VAL A 506 -17.99 -27.09 2.75
C VAL A 506 -18.31 -28.39 3.48
N ARG A 507 -19.56 -28.58 3.93
CA ARG A 507 -20.01 -29.78 4.65
C ARG A 507 -19.93 -31.04 3.80
N THR A 508 -20.25 -30.92 2.51
CA THR A 508 -20.13 -32.03 1.55
C THR A 508 -18.71 -32.57 1.48
N VAL A 509 -17.70 -31.69 1.42
CA VAL A 509 -16.30 -32.11 1.40
C VAL A 509 -15.82 -32.59 2.76
N ALA A 510 -16.19 -31.88 3.84
CA ALA A 510 -15.79 -32.25 5.20
C ALA A 510 -16.25 -33.66 5.61
N ALA A 511 -17.38 -34.14 5.10
CA ALA A 511 -17.92 -35.48 5.38
C ALA A 511 -16.98 -36.62 4.95
N GLY A 512 -16.11 -36.39 3.95
CA GLY A 512 -15.12 -37.36 3.48
C GLY A 512 -13.74 -37.24 4.15
N GLN A 513 -13.55 -36.29 5.05
CA GLN A 513 -12.26 -36.03 5.69
C GLN A 513 -12.11 -36.83 6.99
N ARG A 514 -10.86 -37.11 7.37
CA ARG A 514 -10.55 -37.69 8.69
C ARG A 514 -11.05 -36.77 9.80
N THR A 515 -11.66 -37.33 10.84
CA THR A 515 -12.14 -36.58 12.01
C THR A 515 -11.05 -35.68 12.60
N CYS A 516 -11.39 -34.40 12.78
CA CYS A 516 -10.56 -33.40 13.46
C CYS A 516 -10.26 -33.83 14.90
N ASP A 517 -9.00 -33.77 15.31
CA ASP A 517 -8.60 -33.94 16.71
C ASP A 517 -8.92 -32.65 17.49
N PRO A 518 -9.85 -32.68 18.45
CA PRO A 518 -10.23 -31.49 19.20
C PRO A 518 -9.08 -30.95 20.08
N THR A 519 -8.08 -31.78 20.40
CA THR A 519 -6.91 -31.37 21.19
C THR A 519 -5.85 -30.67 20.34
N ASN A 520 -5.92 -30.82 19.01
CA ASN A 520 -5.00 -30.20 18.06
C ASN A 520 -5.76 -29.51 16.93
N PHE A 521 -6.69 -28.63 17.32
CA PHE A 521 -7.61 -27.96 16.39
C PHE A 521 -6.88 -27.14 15.30
N ASP A 522 -5.71 -26.60 15.61
CA ASP A 522 -4.87 -25.87 14.66
C ASP A 522 -4.40 -26.76 13.49
N GLN A 523 -4.41 -28.10 13.62
CA GLN A 523 -4.08 -29.05 12.55
C GLN A 523 -5.29 -29.51 11.73
N CYS A 524 -6.51 -29.21 12.16
CA CYS A 524 -7.71 -29.56 11.41
C CYS A 524 -7.77 -28.82 10.06
N THR A 525 -8.55 -29.36 9.13
CA THR A 525 -8.72 -28.78 7.79
C THR A 525 -9.46 -27.45 7.88
N ALA A 526 -9.37 -26.64 6.81
CA ALA A 526 -10.10 -25.38 6.73
C ALA A 526 -11.62 -25.59 6.85
N GLU A 527 -12.13 -26.64 6.21
CA GLU A 527 -13.55 -27.00 6.25
C GLU A 527 -14.00 -27.33 7.67
N GLN A 528 -13.22 -28.13 8.39
CA GLN A 528 -13.51 -28.50 9.79
C GLN A 528 -13.46 -27.30 10.72
N GLN A 529 -12.49 -26.41 10.53
CA GLN A 529 -12.38 -25.19 11.33
C GLN A 529 -13.57 -24.24 11.08
N PHE A 530 -13.98 -24.08 9.82
CA PHE A 530 -15.17 -23.29 9.47
C PHE A 530 -16.44 -23.88 10.10
N LEU A 531 -16.68 -25.18 9.91
CA LEU A 531 -17.87 -25.86 10.43
C LEU A 531 -17.93 -25.86 11.95
N LYS A 532 -16.78 -25.88 12.64
CA LYS A 532 -16.73 -25.79 14.10
C LYS A 532 -17.44 -24.55 14.66
N THR A 533 -17.40 -23.43 13.93
CA THR A 533 -18.11 -22.20 14.31
C THR A 533 -19.48 -22.13 13.66
N TRP A 534 -19.60 -22.51 12.38
CA TRP A 534 -20.86 -22.41 11.64
C TRP A 534 -21.97 -23.34 12.18
N ASP A 535 -21.61 -24.53 12.65
CA ASP A 535 -22.60 -25.52 13.15
C ASP A 535 -22.99 -25.27 14.62
N LEU A 536 -22.44 -24.26 15.29
CA LEU A 536 -22.87 -23.85 16.63
C LEU A 536 -24.29 -23.26 16.60
N PRO A 537 -25.09 -23.37 17.67
CA PRO A 537 -26.36 -22.65 17.77
C PRO A 537 -26.19 -21.12 17.66
N ASP A 538 -27.18 -20.44 17.11
CA ASP A 538 -27.14 -19.00 16.83
C ASP A 538 -26.99 -18.13 18.09
N ASP A 539 -27.44 -18.64 19.24
CA ASP A 539 -27.32 -18.03 20.57
C ASP A 539 -26.00 -18.37 21.29
N GLN A 540 -25.21 -19.33 20.77
CA GLN A 540 -24.01 -19.82 21.45
C GLN A 540 -22.70 -19.44 20.75
N TRP A 541 -22.70 -19.27 19.42
CA TRP A 541 -21.47 -19.11 18.66
C TRP A 541 -20.58 -17.96 19.15
N LYS A 542 -21.17 -16.82 19.54
CA LYS A 542 -20.43 -15.65 20.06
C LYS A 542 -19.60 -16.01 21.28
N THR A 543 -20.22 -16.63 22.28
CA THR A 543 -19.55 -17.01 23.53
C THR A 543 -18.42 -18.00 23.28
N VAL A 544 -18.62 -18.97 22.38
CA VAL A 544 -17.59 -19.97 22.05
C VAL A 544 -16.40 -19.31 21.35
N VAL A 545 -16.66 -18.49 20.32
CA VAL A 545 -15.63 -17.76 19.58
C VAL A 545 -14.85 -16.82 20.49
N GLN A 546 -15.54 -16.03 21.33
CA GLN A 546 -14.91 -15.13 22.29
C GLN A 546 -14.00 -15.87 23.26
N ARG A 547 -14.42 -17.03 23.77
CA ARG A 547 -13.61 -17.86 24.67
C ARG A 547 -12.36 -18.38 23.97
N GLN A 548 -12.47 -18.84 22.72
CA GLN A 548 -11.34 -19.32 21.94
C GLN A 548 -10.32 -18.21 21.67
N ILE A 549 -10.79 -17.02 21.28
CA ILE A 549 -9.94 -15.84 21.09
C ILE A 549 -9.27 -15.45 22.41
N GLN A 550 -10.02 -15.37 23.51
CA GLN A 550 -9.48 -15.00 24.82
C GLN A 550 -8.43 -16.01 25.30
N SER A 551 -8.66 -17.30 25.11
CA SER A 551 -7.69 -18.36 25.46
C SER A 551 -6.36 -18.17 24.73
N TYR A 552 -6.39 -17.84 23.43
CA TYR A 552 -5.19 -17.54 22.66
C TYR A 552 -4.49 -16.27 23.16
N LEU A 553 -5.26 -15.21 23.44
CA LEU A 553 -4.70 -13.94 23.92
C LEU A 553 -4.10 -14.06 25.32
N ASP A 554 -4.64 -14.94 26.16
CA ASP A 554 -4.12 -15.19 27.51
C ASP A 554 -2.78 -15.92 27.50
N GLU A 555 -2.42 -16.64 26.42
CA GLU A 555 -1.08 -17.23 26.25
C GLU A 555 0.03 -16.17 26.33
N PHE A 556 -0.24 -14.93 25.91
CA PHE A 556 0.75 -13.86 25.97
C PHE A 556 0.91 -13.28 27.38
N LYS A 557 -0.03 -13.50 28.30
CA LYS A 557 0.06 -13.00 29.69
C LYS A 557 0.94 -13.87 30.58
N THR A 558 1.07 -15.15 30.26
CA THR A 558 1.68 -16.16 31.13
C THR A 558 3.16 -16.41 30.84
N ILE A 559 3.68 -15.85 29.73
CA ILE A 559 5.08 -15.98 29.33
C ILE A 559 5.94 -14.85 29.91
N ALA A 560 7.21 -15.15 30.19
CA ALA A 560 8.16 -14.16 30.68
C ALA A 560 8.37 -13.03 29.64
N ALA A 561 8.67 -11.81 30.08
CA ALA A 561 8.77 -10.65 29.18
C ALA A 561 9.81 -10.82 28.05
N THR A 562 10.95 -11.46 28.35
CA THR A 562 12.00 -11.75 27.36
C THR A 562 11.55 -12.79 26.32
N GLU A 563 10.87 -13.84 26.76
CA GLU A 563 10.27 -14.86 25.89
C GLU A 563 9.13 -14.27 25.05
N GLN A 564 8.33 -13.38 25.63
CA GLN A 564 7.30 -12.62 24.92
C GLN A 564 7.91 -11.79 23.80
N LEU A 565 8.98 -11.05 24.08
CA LEU A 565 9.67 -10.24 23.08
C LEU A 565 10.19 -11.12 21.93
N ASP A 566 10.92 -12.19 22.23
CA ASP A 566 11.44 -13.12 21.20
C ASP A 566 10.30 -13.72 20.36
N ARG A 567 9.25 -14.25 21.00
CA ARG A 567 8.10 -14.85 20.30
C ARG A 567 7.42 -13.86 19.36
N LEU A 568 7.15 -12.63 19.80
CA LEU A 568 6.49 -11.63 18.95
C LEU A 568 7.42 -11.09 17.86
N MET A 569 8.72 -10.92 18.13
CA MET A 569 9.69 -10.48 17.13
C MET A 569 9.89 -11.52 16.04
N ARG A 570 10.01 -12.80 16.39
CA ARG A 570 10.05 -13.91 15.40
C ARG A 570 8.77 -13.98 14.59
N LEU A 571 7.60 -13.81 15.22
CA LEU A 571 6.33 -13.78 14.50
C LEU A 571 6.25 -12.59 13.53
N ASN A 572 6.72 -11.41 13.94
CA ASN A 572 6.80 -10.23 13.08
C ASN A 572 7.69 -10.52 11.86
N VAL A 573 8.93 -10.98 12.09
CA VAL A 573 9.89 -11.31 11.03
C VAL A 573 9.35 -12.39 10.09
N LYS A 574 8.70 -13.44 10.63
CA LYS A 574 8.04 -14.46 9.81
C LYS A 574 7.00 -13.85 8.87
N ARG A 575 6.16 -12.93 9.37
CA ARG A 575 5.11 -12.30 8.56
C ARG A 575 5.66 -11.28 7.57
N GLN A 576 6.73 -10.59 7.92
CA GLN A 576 7.50 -9.76 6.98
C GLN A 576 8.04 -10.63 5.83
N ALA A 577 8.65 -11.78 6.14
CA ALA A 577 9.12 -12.71 5.12
C ALA A 577 7.99 -13.31 4.27
N GLN A 578 6.84 -13.62 4.89
CA GLN A 578 5.64 -14.04 4.15
C GLN A 578 5.17 -12.94 3.20
N PHE A 579 5.13 -11.68 3.64
CA PHE A 579 4.81 -10.54 2.77
C PHE A 579 5.76 -10.46 1.55
N GLN A 580 7.07 -10.54 1.78
CA GLN A 580 8.08 -10.45 0.71
C GLN A 580 7.98 -11.60 -0.30
N SER A 581 7.58 -12.78 0.16
CA SER A 581 7.49 -13.99 -0.67
C SER A 581 6.06 -14.29 -1.16
N TRP A 582 5.05 -13.51 -0.76
CA TRP A 582 3.67 -13.82 -1.08
C TRP A 582 3.44 -13.67 -2.59
N PRO A 583 3.13 -14.74 -3.35
CA PRO A 583 3.11 -14.68 -4.81
C PRO A 583 2.14 -13.64 -5.37
N THR A 584 1.08 -13.35 -4.62
CA THR A 584 0.09 -12.33 -4.98
C THR A 584 0.66 -10.92 -4.93
N ILE A 585 1.65 -10.59 -4.10
CA ILE A 585 2.12 -9.19 -4.01
C ILE A 585 3.63 -9.06 -3.81
N GLN A 586 4.41 -10.10 -4.07
CA GLN A 586 5.87 -10.09 -3.92
C GLN A 586 6.56 -8.98 -4.74
N ASN A 587 5.88 -8.47 -5.76
CA ASN A 587 6.27 -7.30 -6.55
C ASN A 587 6.09 -5.96 -5.82
N LEU A 588 5.27 -5.91 -4.75
CA LEU A 588 5.00 -4.74 -3.91
C LEU A 588 6.11 -4.44 -2.91
N ASP A 589 7.06 -5.35 -2.69
CA ASP A 589 8.33 -5.05 -2.03
C ASP A 589 9.22 -4.28 -3.04
N GLU A 590 8.70 -3.14 -3.51
CA GLU A 590 9.23 -2.33 -4.61
C GLU A 590 10.67 -1.87 -4.32
N PHE A 591 11.03 -1.82 -3.03
CA PHE A 591 12.26 -1.22 -2.57
C PHE A 591 12.87 -1.96 -1.37
N SER A 592 14.20 -1.95 -1.30
CA SER A 592 14.96 -2.78 -0.36
C SER A 592 14.96 -2.25 1.09
N LEU A 593 14.35 -1.09 1.32
CA LEU A 593 14.32 -0.41 2.62
C LEU A 593 12.96 -0.52 3.32
N LEU A 594 11.96 -1.17 2.70
CA LEU A 594 10.62 -1.27 3.24
C LEU A 594 10.59 -2.04 4.56
N LEU A 595 11.36 -3.14 4.61
CA LEU A 595 11.43 -4.05 5.74
C LEU A 595 12.88 -4.26 6.20
N PRO A 596 13.13 -4.44 7.51
CA PRO A 596 14.46 -4.71 8.01
C PRO A 596 14.91 -6.13 7.68
N GLN A 597 16.21 -6.28 7.44
CA GLN A 597 16.90 -7.58 7.38
C GLN A 597 17.40 -7.98 8.77
N THR A 598 17.41 -9.28 9.06
CA THR A 598 17.85 -9.87 10.33
C THR A 598 18.41 -11.28 10.08
N ASP A 599 19.13 -11.85 11.05
CA ASP A 599 19.58 -13.24 11.03
C ASP A 599 18.56 -14.25 11.57
N LEU A 600 17.38 -13.80 12.04
CA LEU A 600 16.35 -14.68 12.62
C LEU A 600 15.71 -15.69 11.66
N LEU A 601 15.89 -15.53 10.35
CA LEU A 601 15.37 -16.42 9.30
C LEU A 601 16.44 -17.36 8.71
N ARG A 602 17.66 -17.32 9.24
CA ARG A 602 18.78 -18.16 8.79
C ARG A 602 18.85 -19.49 9.52
#